data_AF-A0A667WDQ4-F1
#
_entry.id   AF-A0A667WDQ4-F1
#
_cell.length_a   1.000
_cell.length_b   1.000
_cell.length_c   1.000
_cell.angle_alpha   90.00
_cell.angle_beta   90.00
_cell.angle_gamma   90.00
#
_symmetry.space_group_name_H-M   'P 1'
#
loop_
_entity.id
_entity.type
_entity.pdbx_description
1 polymer ?
#
loop_
_entity_poly.entity_id
_entity_poly.type
_entity_poly.pdbx_seq_one_letter_code
_entity_poly.pdbx_strand_id
1 'polypeptide(L)'
;MRLTLILERWENIASLPLSLSLPVLCSQIHRQCSLREAQLTVTDLGLGYLSDETISFRYCSGSCRQKRRNYDLIMKKWRGEGVSRRDRAPCCRPIEYEGDIVVLDINNKYKTLHEYSAQKCGCV
;
A
#
# COMPACT_ATOMS: atom_id res chain seq x y z
N MET A 1 23.78 30.19 -59.74
CA MET A 1 23.88 29.80 -58.31
C MET A 1 22.47 29.36 -57.90
N ARG A 2 22.13 28.07 -57.78
CA ARG A 2 22.36 27.19 -56.59
C ARG A 2 22.11 27.99 -55.28
N LEU A 3 21.18 27.68 -54.37
CA LEU A 3 20.50 26.44 -54.02
C LEU A 3 19.13 26.70 -53.36
N THR A 4 18.29 25.69 -53.52
CA THR A 4 17.14 25.20 -52.75
C THR A 4 17.13 25.39 -51.22
N LEU A 5 15.91 25.65 -50.72
CA LEU A 5 15.21 25.05 -49.56
C LEU A 5 15.78 25.23 -48.15
N ILE A 6 15.18 26.11 -47.34
CA ILE A 6 15.08 25.95 -45.87
C ILE A 6 13.73 26.52 -45.36
N LEU A 7 12.84 25.59 -44.99
CA LEU A 7 11.85 25.65 -43.88
C LEU A 7 10.62 26.57 -43.99
N GLU A 8 9.69 26.20 -44.88
CA GLU A 8 8.27 26.21 -44.52
C GLU A 8 7.98 24.92 -43.72
N ARG A 9 8.00 25.03 -42.38
CA ARG A 9 7.71 23.91 -41.47
C ARG A 9 7.09 24.39 -40.16
N TRP A 10 5.99 25.14 -40.24
CA TRP A 10 5.16 25.43 -39.07
C TRP A 10 3.67 25.44 -39.44
N GLU A 11 3.25 24.49 -40.28
CA GLU A 11 1.85 24.08 -40.32
C GLU A 11 1.67 22.93 -39.31
N ASN A 12 0.61 23.03 -38.48
CA ASN A 12 -0.05 21.93 -37.77
C ASN A 12 0.62 21.35 -36.51
N ILE A 13 0.59 22.10 -35.39
CA ILE A 13 0.71 21.56 -34.01
C ILE A 13 -0.68 21.49 -33.36
N ALA A 14 -1.67 20.93 -34.07
CA ALA A 14 -3.05 20.81 -33.55
C ALA A 14 -3.66 19.41 -33.77
N SER A 15 -2.82 18.38 -33.88
CA SER A 15 -3.28 17.00 -34.09
C SER A 15 -2.21 15.99 -33.67
N LEU A 16 -1.91 15.95 -32.36
CA LEU A 16 -1.25 14.81 -31.73
C LEU A 16 -2.25 14.13 -30.77
N PRO A 17 -2.45 12.80 -30.89
CA PRO A 17 -3.39 12.05 -30.06
C PRO A 17 -2.93 12.04 -28.60
N LEU A 18 -3.91 12.01 -27.67
CA LEU A 18 -3.69 11.84 -26.23
C LEU A 18 -2.94 10.53 -25.94
N SER A 19 -1.62 10.56 -26.07
CA SER A 19 -0.71 9.65 -25.39
C SER A 19 0.11 10.48 -24.43
N LEU A 20 -0.59 11.15 -23.50
CA LEU A 20 0.00 11.38 -22.19
C LEU A 20 0.24 9.98 -21.61
N SER A 21 1.44 9.47 -21.79
CA SER A 21 2.09 8.74 -20.70
C SER A 21 2.19 9.72 -19.54
N LEU A 22 1.06 9.90 -18.83
CA LEU A 22 1.07 10.46 -17.49
C LEU A 22 2.08 9.59 -16.75
N PRO A 23 3.21 10.14 -16.29
CA PRO A 23 3.96 9.44 -15.27
C PRO A 23 2.95 9.28 -14.16
N VAL A 24 2.62 8.03 -13.84
CA VAL A 24 2.01 7.56 -12.61
C VAL A 24 1.81 8.74 -11.68
N LEU A 25 0.64 9.38 -11.74
CA LEU A 25 0.26 10.35 -10.72
C LEU A 25 0.07 9.46 -9.50
N CYS A 26 1.18 9.13 -8.84
CA CYS A 26 1.22 8.30 -7.65
C CYS A 26 0.12 8.88 -6.80
N SER A 27 -0.91 8.07 -6.51
CA SER A 27 -2.17 8.46 -5.87
C SER A 27 -1.92 9.21 -4.56
N GLN A 28 -1.53 10.50 -4.65
CA GLN A 28 -1.19 11.38 -3.55
C GLN A 28 -2.43 11.99 -2.89
N ILE A 29 -3.62 11.45 -3.21
CA ILE A 29 -4.69 11.42 -2.24
C ILE A 29 -4.14 10.56 -1.11
N HIS A 30 -3.71 11.18 0.00
CA HIS A 30 -3.39 10.49 1.24
C HIS A 30 -4.62 9.66 1.63
N ARG A 31 -4.68 8.41 1.15
CA ARG A 31 -5.80 7.52 1.41
C ARG A 31 -5.90 7.37 2.91
N GLN A 32 -7.06 7.68 3.48
CA GLN A 32 -7.29 7.51 4.91
C GLN A 32 -7.01 6.05 5.29
N CYS A 33 -6.67 5.80 6.56
CA CYS A 33 -6.46 4.44 7.05
C CYS A 33 -7.68 3.56 6.68
N SER A 34 -7.43 2.52 5.89
CA SER A 34 -8.49 1.67 5.35
C SER A 34 -8.01 0.25 5.16
N LEU A 35 -8.97 -0.67 5.07
CA LEU A 35 -8.74 -2.06 4.71
C LEU A 35 -8.40 -2.17 3.21
N ARG A 36 -7.48 -3.08 2.89
CA ARG A 36 -7.09 -3.48 1.53
C ARG A 36 -7.11 -4.98 1.44
N GLU A 37 -7.22 -5.50 0.23
CA GLU A 37 -7.29 -6.93 -0.05
C GLU A 37 -6.30 -7.27 -1.16
N ALA A 38 -5.64 -8.42 -1.03
CA ALA A 38 -4.77 -9.01 -2.03
C ALA A 38 -4.97 -10.53 -2.05
N GLN A 39 -4.92 -11.13 -3.24
CA GLN A 39 -4.93 -12.58 -3.40
C GLN A 39 -3.48 -13.06 -3.41
N LEU A 40 -3.14 -13.95 -2.48
CA LEU A 40 -1.80 -14.48 -2.27
C LEU A 40 -1.85 -15.99 -2.06
N THR A 41 -0.80 -16.71 -2.43
CA THR A 41 -0.66 -18.09 -1.96
C THR A 41 -0.24 -18.11 -0.50
N VAL A 42 -0.46 -19.23 0.19
CA VAL A 42 0.01 -19.39 1.58
C VAL A 42 1.54 -19.29 1.67
N THR A 43 2.24 -19.73 0.62
CA THR A 43 3.69 -19.56 0.52
C THR A 43 4.09 -18.08 0.46
N ASP A 44 3.35 -17.25 -0.26
CA ASP A 44 3.63 -15.81 -0.41
C ASP A 44 3.47 -15.02 0.90
N LEU A 45 2.75 -15.57 1.89
CA LEU A 45 2.64 -14.95 3.23
C LEU A 45 3.96 -14.94 3.98
N GLY A 46 4.93 -15.78 3.59
CA GLY A 46 6.25 -15.82 4.23
C GLY A 46 6.25 -16.38 5.66
N LEU A 47 5.22 -17.13 6.05
CA LEU A 47 5.09 -17.75 7.38
C LEU A 47 5.83 -19.09 7.53
N GLY A 48 6.57 -19.51 6.49
CA GLY A 48 7.32 -20.77 6.47
C GLY A 48 6.51 -22.01 6.09
N TYR A 49 5.26 -21.84 5.67
CA TYR A 49 4.43 -22.91 5.10
C TYR A 49 4.59 -22.94 3.59
N LEU A 50 4.68 -24.15 3.04
CA LEU A 50 4.69 -24.39 1.60
C LEU A 50 3.33 -24.99 1.21
N SER A 51 2.56 -24.24 0.45
CA SER A 51 1.25 -24.63 -0.10
C SER A 51 0.90 -23.70 -1.28
N ASP A 52 0.22 -24.25 -2.29
CA ASP A 52 -0.32 -23.56 -3.46
C ASP A 52 -1.74 -23.01 -3.23
N GLU A 53 -2.31 -23.26 -2.06
CA GLU A 53 -3.62 -22.73 -1.67
C GLU A 53 -3.60 -21.19 -1.71
N THR A 54 -4.56 -20.62 -2.44
CA THR A 54 -4.71 -19.16 -2.59
C THR A 54 -5.72 -18.63 -1.59
N ILE A 55 -5.34 -17.59 -0.86
CA ILE A 55 -6.17 -16.96 0.16
C ILE A 55 -6.35 -15.47 -0.10
N SER A 56 -7.51 -14.95 0.29
CA SER A 56 -7.76 -13.52 0.34
C SER A 56 -7.15 -12.93 1.61
N PHE A 57 -6.01 -12.27 1.46
CA PHE A 57 -5.29 -11.62 2.55
C PHE A 57 -5.68 -10.14 2.62
N ARG A 58 -6.19 -9.72 3.77
CA ARG A 58 -6.54 -8.33 4.04
C ARG A 58 -5.52 -7.66 4.93
N TYR A 59 -5.17 -6.41 4.59
CA TYR A 59 -4.16 -5.64 5.31
C TYR A 59 -4.56 -4.17 5.46
N CYS A 60 -3.97 -3.53 6.49
CA CYS A 60 -4.22 -2.12 6.78
C CYS A 60 -3.17 -1.21 6.16
N SER A 61 -3.61 -0.19 5.44
CA SER A 61 -2.74 0.84 4.89
C SER A 61 -3.43 2.19 4.81
N GLY A 62 -2.64 3.26 4.81
CA GLY A 62 -3.13 4.63 4.67
C GLY A 62 -2.59 5.57 5.75
N SER A 63 -3.17 6.77 5.76
CA SER A 63 -2.74 7.89 6.62
C SER A 63 -3.66 8.05 7.83
N CYS A 64 -3.04 8.27 8.99
CA CYS A 64 -3.72 8.55 10.27
C CYS A 64 -3.65 10.02 10.70
N ARG A 65 -3.26 10.94 9.78
CA ARG A 65 -3.08 12.37 10.12
C ARG A 65 -4.33 13.04 10.70
N GLN A 66 -5.52 12.60 10.30
CA GLN A 66 -6.81 13.17 10.73
C GLN A 66 -7.33 12.58 12.06
N LYS A 67 -6.72 11.48 12.55
CA LYS A 67 -7.15 10.77 13.78
C LYS A 67 -6.17 10.97 14.94
N ARG A 68 -5.32 12.00 14.86
CA ARG A 68 -4.36 12.34 15.94
C ARG A 68 -5.09 12.72 17.22
N ARG A 69 -4.60 12.21 18.34
CA ARG A 69 -5.05 12.53 19.70
C ARG A 69 -4.04 13.45 20.38
N ASN A 70 -4.39 13.92 21.59
CA ASN A 70 -3.50 14.78 22.39
C ASN A 70 -2.12 14.16 22.60
N TYR A 71 -2.06 12.84 22.82
CA TYR A 71 -0.80 12.09 22.91
C TYR A 71 0.09 12.31 21.68
N ASP A 72 -0.45 12.17 20.47
CA ASP A 72 0.29 12.36 19.22
C ASP A 72 0.78 13.81 19.03
N LEU A 73 0.00 14.78 19.51
CA LEU A 73 0.39 16.19 19.48
C LEU A 73 1.53 16.48 20.45
N ILE A 74 1.49 15.87 21.63
CA ILE A 74 2.57 15.94 22.63
C ILE A 74 3.81 15.26 22.07
N MET A 75 3.71 14.02 21.59
CA MET A 75 4.81 13.25 21.01
C MET A 75 5.45 13.93 19.79
N LYS A 76 4.67 14.69 19.01
CA LYS A 76 5.20 15.50 17.92
C LYS A 76 6.12 16.63 18.40
N LYS A 77 5.82 17.24 19.55
CA LYS A 77 6.61 18.36 20.12
C LYS A 77 7.74 17.87 21.04
N TRP A 78 7.47 16.83 21.83
CA TRP A 78 8.41 16.27 22.77
C TRP A 78 9.58 15.60 22.04
N ARG A 79 10.81 15.91 22.48
CA ARG A 79 12.05 15.41 21.90
C ARG A 79 12.75 14.50 22.89
N GLY A 80 12.08 13.42 23.29
CA GLY A 80 12.72 12.34 24.02
C GLY A 80 13.89 11.77 23.22
N GLU A 81 15.02 11.57 23.90
CA GLU A 81 16.14 10.82 23.34
C GLU A 81 15.69 9.37 23.07
N GLY A 82 16.16 8.79 21.96
CA GLY A 82 15.82 7.42 21.57
C GLY A 82 14.46 7.22 20.88
N VAL A 83 13.60 8.24 20.78
CA VAL A 83 12.27 8.09 20.14
C VAL A 83 12.32 8.41 18.65
N SER A 84 12.04 7.42 17.80
CA SER A 84 12.08 7.59 16.35
C SER A 84 10.91 8.44 15.84
N ARG A 85 11.00 8.93 14.60
CA ARG A 85 9.88 9.69 13.98
C ARG A 85 8.64 8.84 13.76
N ARG A 86 8.79 7.51 13.64
CA ARG A 86 7.67 6.58 13.44
C ARG A 86 6.88 6.39 14.72
N ASP A 87 7.56 6.40 15.87
CA ASP A 87 6.95 6.21 17.19
C ASP A 87 6.21 7.46 17.70
N ARG A 88 6.32 8.57 16.97
CA ARG A 88 5.71 9.87 17.33
C ARG A 88 4.38 10.14 16.66
N ALA A 89 3.91 9.25 15.79
CA ALA A 89 2.68 9.44 15.04
C ALA A 89 1.88 8.13 14.97
N PRO A 90 0.54 8.21 14.95
CA PRO A 90 -0.28 7.03 14.88
C PRO A 90 -0.11 6.34 13.52
N CYS A 91 -0.14 5.02 13.54
CA CYS A 91 0.02 4.17 12.38
C CYS A 91 -1.28 3.42 12.07
N CYS A 92 -1.49 3.07 10.79
CA CYS A 92 -2.66 2.33 10.36
C CYS A 92 -2.41 0.82 10.59
N ARG A 93 -3.05 0.24 11.60
CA ARG A 93 -2.86 -1.17 12.00
C ARG A 93 -4.21 -1.91 12.11
N PRO A 94 -4.19 -3.24 12.05
CA PRO A 94 -5.36 -4.04 12.39
C PRO A 94 -5.78 -3.78 13.84
N ILE A 95 -7.09 -3.63 14.05
CA ILE A 95 -7.72 -3.59 15.37
C ILE A 95 -8.60 -4.82 15.63
N GLU A 96 -8.80 -5.63 14.59
CA GLU A 96 -9.53 -6.89 14.60
C GLU A 96 -8.99 -7.74 13.44
N TYR A 97 -8.99 -9.06 13.62
CA TYR A 97 -8.50 -10.04 12.66
C TYR A 97 -9.65 -10.91 12.16
N GLU A 98 -9.49 -11.47 10.97
CA GLU A 98 -10.41 -12.50 10.47
C GLU A 98 -10.26 -13.79 11.28
N GLY A 99 -11.26 -14.66 11.18
CA GLY A 99 -11.23 -15.96 11.83
C GLY A 99 -10.10 -16.86 11.31
N ASP A 100 -9.73 -17.82 12.14
CA ASP A 100 -8.68 -18.78 11.80
C ASP A 100 -9.06 -19.61 10.56
N ILE A 101 -8.07 -19.92 9.75
CA ILE A 101 -8.21 -20.84 8.62
C ILE A 101 -7.28 -22.03 8.77
N VAL A 102 -7.66 -23.17 8.17
CA VAL A 102 -6.84 -24.37 8.13
C VAL A 102 -6.41 -24.61 6.69
N VAL A 103 -5.10 -24.65 6.50
CA VAL A 103 -4.44 -24.87 5.20
C VAL A 103 -3.80 -26.25 5.21
N LEU A 104 -3.80 -26.93 4.06
CA LEU A 104 -3.03 -28.14 3.85
C LEU A 104 -1.65 -27.81 3.24
N ASP A 105 -0.57 -28.25 3.89
CA ASP A 105 0.79 -28.08 3.36
C ASP A 105 1.17 -29.17 2.34
N ILE A 106 2.29 -28.97 1.62
CA ILE A 106 2.82 -29.95 0.65
C ILE A 106 3.14 -31.33 1.25
N ASN A 107 3.27 -31.44 2.57
CA ASN A 107 3.53 -32.70 3.27
C ASN A 107 2.23 -33.35 3.77
N ASN A 108 1.08 -32.89 3.28
CA ASN A 108 -0.26 -33.31 3.71
C ASN A 108 -0.50 -33.11 5.22
N LYS A 109 0.06 -32.06 5.81
CA LYS A 109 -0.21 -31.68 7.20
C LYS A 109 -1.09 -30.45 7.24
N TYR A 110 -2.15 -30.52 8.04
CA TYR A 110 -3.00 -29.38 8.33
C TYR A 110 -2.28 -28.37 9.22
N LYS A 111 -2.37 -27.09 8.85
CA LYS A 111 -1.79 -25.95 9.56
C LYS A 111 -2.87 -24.91 9.82
N THR A 112 -2.96 -24.43 11.04
CA THR A 112 -3.91 -23.37 11.41
C THR A 112 -3.21 -22.02 11.34
N LEU A 113 -3.79 -21.08 10.60
CA LEU A 113 -3.32 -19.70 10.52
C LEU A 113 -4.20 -18.83 11.43
N HIS A 114 -3.57 -18.24 12.44
CA HIS A 114 -4.19 -17.33 13.39
C HIS A 114 -3.78 -15.90 13.11
N GLU A 115 -4.68 -14.93 13.33
CA GLU A 115 -4.41 -13.48 13.23
C GLU A 115 -3.68 -13.06 11.94
N TYR A 116 -3.89 -13.82 10.86
CA TYR A 116 -3.12 -13.69 9.63
C TYR A 116 -3.65 -12.59 8.72
N SER A 117 -4.94 -12.23 8.82
CA SER A 117 -5.63 -11.28 7.94
C SER A 117 -6.43 -10.27 8.77
N ALA A 118 -6.41 -9.00 8.38
CA ALA A 118 -7.11 -7.94 9.08
C ALA A 118 -8.60 -7.94 8.75
N GLN A 119 -9.46 -7.83 9.77
CA GLN A 119 -10.90 -7.61 9.58
C GLN A 119 -11.26 -6.12 9.66
N LYS A 120 -10.63 -5.37 10.58
CA LYS A 120 -10.84 -3.93 10.73
C LYS A 120 -9.52 -3.20 10.92
N CYS A 121 -9.44 -1.98 10.39
CA CYS A 121 -8.29 -1.10 10.52
C CYS A 121 -8.58 0.10 11.42
N GLY A 122 -7.58 0.50 12.18
CA GLY A 122 -7.63 1.68 13.04
C GLY A 122 -6.30 2.43 13.08
N CYS A 123 -6.37 3.66 13.59
CA CYS A 123 -5.20 4.47 13.88
C CYS A 123 -4.83 4.27 15.35
N VAL A 124 -3.66 3.67 15.58
CA VAL A 124 -3.10 3.35 16.90
C VAL A 124 -1.71 3.92 17.08
#